data_AF-A0A6I9NYS9-F1
#
_entry.id   AF-A0A6I9NYS9-F1
#
_cell.length_a   1.000
_cell.length_b   1.000
_cell.length_c   1.000
_cell.angle_alpha   90.00
_cell.angle_beta   90.00
_cell.angle_gamma   90.00
#
_symmetry.space_group_name_H-M   'P 1'
#
loop_
_entity.id
_entity.type
_entity.pdbx_description
1 polymer ?
#
loop_
_entity_poly.entity_id
_entity_poly.type
_entity_poly.pdbx_seq_one_letter_code
_entity_poly.pdbx_strand_id
1 'polypeptide(L)'
;MSNRQKNKAKRMAKLVAKHRSRDMDPNEKSNDSFEGEPDEKRRKTTNVVIDQPATEDKIDNVSDNSGLLEEIQEWPLESFCEELCNDLFNPSWEIRHGAGTGLREILKSQGAGGGKLVGSTAEQMLRQHQEWIEDLVIRLLCVFALDRFGDFVSDEVVAPVRETCAQALGVALRHMSETGVSMIVDVLLKLLKEDQWEVRHGGLLGIKYALAVRKDLISVLLPRVLTAITEGLQDLDDDVRAVAASALIPVVEGLVQQLPNEVPFIVNTLWDALLDLDDLTSSTNSIMTLLSLLLTYPRVRLCRVPAGS
;
A
#
# COMPACT_ATOMS: atom_id res chain seq x y z
N MET A 1 7.38 -31.36 -11.02
CA MET A 1 6.34 -30.96 -10.05
C MET A 1 6.53 -29.50 -9.68
N SER A 2 5.50 -28.67 -9.92
CA SER A 2 5.52 -27.24 -9.62
C SER A 2 5.54 -27.00 -8.10
N ASN A 3 6.16 -25.89 -7.65
CA ASN A 3 6.19 -25.50 -6.24
C ASN A 3 4.77 -25.38 -5.63
N ARG A 4 3.78 -25.04 -6.47
CA ARG A 4 2.35 -25.04 -6.10
C ARG A 4 1.83 -26.43 -5.73
N GLN A 5 2.24 -27.48 -6.44
CA GLN A 5 1.84 -28.87 -6.16
C GLN A 5 2.47 -29.38 -4.85
N LYS A 6 3.73 -29.02 -4.59
CA LYS A 6 4.43 -29.36 -3.34
C LYS A 6 3.78 -28.70 -2.11
N ASN A 7 3.36 -27.45 -2.25
CA ASN A 7 2.72 -26.71 -1.15
C ASN A 7 1.28 -27.18 -0.91
N LYS A 8 0.52 -27.53 -1.97
CA LYS A 8 -0.80 -28.19 -1.85
C LYS A 8 -0.69 -29.53 -1.10
N ALA A 9 0.32 -30.34 -1.42
CA ALA A 9 0.57 -31.60 -0.73
C ALA A 9 0.93 -31.41 0.76
N LYS A 10 1.76 -30.40 1.09
CA LYS A 10 2.08 -30.05 2.48
C LYS A 10 0.87 -29.59 3.29
N ARG A 11 -0.05 -28.83 2.68
CA ARG A 11 -1.30 -28.39 3.31
C ARG A 11 -2.24 -29.56 3.60
N MET A 12 -2.42 -30.45 2.62
CA MET A 12 -3.20 -31.69 2.80
C MET A 12 -2.62 -32.59 3.90
N ALA A 13 -1.29 -32.72 3.97
CA ALA A 13 -0.64 -33.51 5.01
C ALA A 13 -0.87 -32.96 6.43
N LYS A 14 -0.84 -31.64 6.61
CA LYS A 14 -1.13 -31.00 7.92
C LYS A 14 -2.60 -31.17 8.34
N LEU A 15 -3.53 -31.09 7.40
CA LEU A 15 -4.96 -31.32 7.66
C LEU A 15 -5.24 -32.76 8.09
N VAL A 16 -4.63 -33.75 7.43
CA VAL A 16 -4.74 -35.17 7.80
C VAL A 16 -4.11 -35.45 9.17
N ALA A 17 -2.98 -34.80 9.50
CA ALA A 17 -2.36 -34.93 10.81
C ALA A 17 -3.23 -34.35 11.94
N LYS A 18 -3.91 -33.22 11.69
CA LYS A 18 -4.83 -32.58 12.65
C LYS A 18 -6.13 -33.37 12.85
N HIS A 19 -6.58 -34.10 11.82
CA HIS A 19 -7.70 -35.05 11.96
C HIS A 19 -7.28 -36.29 12.76
N ARG A 20 -6.10 -36.85 12.48
CA ARG A 20 -5.56 -38.01 13.24
C ARG A 20 -5.31 -37.71 14.72
N SER A 21 -4.97 -36.48 15.09
CA SER A 21 -4.79 -36.11 16.50
C SER A 21 -6.11 -35.92 17.25
N ARG A 22 -7.25 -35.90 16.55
CA ARG A 22 -8.58 -35.72 17.13
C ARG A 22 -9.31 -37.05 17.38
N ASP A 23 -8.84 -38.14 16.77
CA ASP A 23 -9.44 -39.49 16.84
C ASP A 23 -8.72 -40.44 17.83
N MET A 24 -7.92 -39.92 18.77
CA MET A 24 -7.30 -40.74 19.82
C MET A 24 -8.07 -40.60 21.14
N ASP A 25 -8.74 -41.68 21.55
CA ASP A 25 -9.46 -41.81 22.82
C ASP A 25 -8.53 -41.66 24.04
N PRO A 26 -8.95 -40.96 25.12
CA PRO A 26 -8.11 -40.69 26.28
C PRO A 26 -8.27 -41.78 27.34
N ASN A 27 -7.47 -42.84 27.27
CA ASN A 27 -7.28 -43.68 28.45
C ASN A 27 -5.92 -44.38 28.45
N GLU A 28 -4.89 -43.71 28.95
CA GLU A 28 -3.84 -44.38 29.71
C GLU A 28 -3.14 -43.36 30.64
N LYS A 29 -3.28 -43.62 31.94
CA LYS A 29 -2.68 -42.86 33.03
C LYS A 29 -1.19 -43.21 33.12
N SER A 30 -0.34 -42.20 33.26
CA SER A 30 0.84 -42.30 34.12
C SER A 30 1.01 -41.02 34.92
N ASN A 31 0.88 -41.17 36.24
CA ASN A 31 1.18 -40.16 37.25
C ASN A 31 2.59 -39.58 37.07
N ASP A 32 2.71 -38.27 37.11
CA ASP A 32 3.57 -37.67 38.13
C ASP A 32 2.94 -36.38 38.63
N SER A 33 2.85 -36.28 39.95
CA SER A 33 2.13 -35.26 40.67
C SER A 33 3.09 -34.15 41.08
N PHE A 34 2.79 -32.90 40.76
CA PHE A 34 3.00 -31.80 41.72
C PHE A 34 2.03 -30.65 41.42
N GLU A 35 1.34 -30.23 42.48
CA GLU A 35 0.21 -29.32 42.49
C GLU A 35 0.56 -27.85 42.16
N GLY A 36 -0.42 -27.12 41.61
CA GLY A 36 -0.47 -25.66 41.57
C GLY A 36 -1.39 -25.11 40.48
N GLU A 37 -2.67 -24.89 40.77
CA GLU A 37 -3.60 -24.10 39.93
C GLU A 37 -3.30 -22.58 40.01
N PRO A 38 -3.84 -21.76 39.07
CA PRO A 38 -3.10 -20.65 38.46
C PRO A 38 -3.44 -19.27 39.05
N ASP A 39 -2.47 -18.35 39.02
CA ASP A 39 -2.71 -16.92 39.30
C ASP A 39 -2.62 -16.05 38.03
N GLU A 40 -3.65 -15.22 37.85
CA GLU A 40 -3.83 -14.26 36.76
C GLU A 40 -2.68 -13.24 36.66
N LYS A 41 -1.99 -13.19 35.51
CA LYS A 41 -1.04 -12.10 35.23
C LYS A 41 -1.76 -10.83 34.79
N ARG A 42 -2.05 -9.96 35.76
CA ARG A 42 -2.27 -8.52 35.53
C ARG A 42 -1.01 -7.88 34.92
N ARG A 43 -1.21 -7.13 33.83
CA ARG A 43 -0.23 -6.19 33.24
C ARG A 43 0.30 -5.24 34.33
N LYS A 44 1.62 -5.24 34.56
CA LYS A 44 2.33 -4.15 35.24
C LYS A 44 3.17 -3.40 34.22
N THR A 45 2.79 -2.15 33.97
CA THR A 45 3.61 -1.13 33.32
C THR A 45 4.70 -0.72 34.31
N THR A 46 5.96 -1.06 34.04
CA THR A 46 7.11 -0.51 34.77
C THR A 46 7.73 0.59 33.94
N ASN A 47 7.52 1.84 34.36
CA ASN A 47 8.35 2.96 33.94
C ASN A 47 9.76 2.71 34.47
N VAL A 48 10.69 2.41 33.57
CA VAL A 48 12.10 2.33 33.91
C VAL A 48 12.65 3.76 33.92
N VAL A 49 12.59 4.40 35.09
CA VAL A 49 13.40 5.59 35.39
C VAL A 49 14.77 5.06 35.80
N ILE A 50 15.79 5.32 34.97
CA ILE A 50 17.18 5.01 35.31
C ILE A 50 17.71 6.21 36.10
N ASP A 51 17.80 6.06 37.42
CA ASP A 51 18.63 6.93 38.25
C ASP A 51 20.10 6.62 37.94
N GLN A 52 20.82 7.56 37.32
CA GLN A 52 22.28 7.51 37.26
C GLN A 52 22.86 8.27 38.46
N PRO A 53 23.82 7.67 39.20
CA PRO A 53 24.50 8.36 40.28
C PRO A 53 25.45 9.42 39.72
N ALA A 54 25.37 10.63 40.27
CA ALA A 54 26.26 11.73 39.95
C ALA A 54 27.69 11.40 40.39
N THR A 55 28.56 11.15 39.41
CA THR A 55 30.01 11.33 39.56
C THR A 55 30.41 12.52 38.72
N GLU A 56 30.91 13.56 39.39
CA GLU A 56 31.54 14.73 38.80
C GLU A 56 32.73 14.27 37.95
N ASP A 57 32.57 14.20 36.63
CA ASP A 57 33.69 14.33 35.69
C ASP A 57 33.19 14.67 34.29
N LYS A 58 33.59 15.87 33.85
CA LYS A 58 33.58 16.40 32.47
C LYS A 58 32.22 16.38 31.76
N ILE A 59 31.57 17.53 31.82
CA ILE A 59 30.65 18.01 30.79
C ILE A 59 31.42 17.98 29.47
N ASP A 60 31.19 16.95 28.66
CA ASP A 60 31.51 17.03 27.23
C ASP A 60 30.68 18.18 26.68
N ASN A 61 31.36 19.19 26.16
CA ASN A 61 30.73 20.33 25.49
C ASN A 61 29.78 19.77 24.43
N VAL A 62 28.47 19.86 24.70
CA VAL A 62 27.48 19.91 23.63
C VAL A 62 27.84 21.16 22.85
N SER A 63 28.59 20.98 21.75
CA SER A 63 28.92 22.09 20.87
C SER A 63 27.60 22.71 20.46
N ASP A 64 27.45 23.99 20.78
CA ASP A 64 26.32 24.81 20.42
C ASP A 64 26.34 24.96 18.89
N ASN A 65 25.75 23.99 18.20
CA ASN A 65 25.78 23.83 16.75
C ASN A 65 24.93 24.88 16.02
N SER A 66 24.56 25.96 16.71
CA SER A 66 23.78 27.08 16.18
C SER A 66 24.44 27.70 14.95
N GLY A 67 25.78 27.75 14.90
CA GLY A 67 26.53 28.26 13.74
C GLY A 67 26.49 27.36 12.50
N LEU A 68 26.16 26.07 12.64
CA LEU A 68 26.02 25.14 11.51
C LEU A 68 24.66 25.25 10.80
N LEU A 69 23.65 25.79 11.49
CA LEU A 69 22.34 26.08 10.89
C LEU A 69 22.34 27.38 10.06
N GLU A 70 23.25 28.32 10.32
CA GLU A 70 23.30 29.61 9.64
C GLU A 70 23.78 29.53 8.17
N GLU A 71 24.37 28.41 7.74
CA GLU A 71 24.85 28.20 6.36
C GLU A 71 23.96 27.30 5.49
N ILE A 72 22.87 26.75 6.03
CA ILE A 72 21.99 25.84 5.27
C ILE A 72 21.11 26.66 4.32
N GLN A 73 21.51 26.72 3.05
CA GLN A 73 20.72 27.33 1.97
C GLN A 73 19.63 26.40 1.43
N GLU A 74 19.63 25.14 1.86
CA GLU A 74 18.72 24.10 1.41
C GLU A 74 17.53 23.94 2.35
N TRP A 75 16.51 23.21 1.90
CA TRP A 75 15.40 22.85 2.77
C TRP A 75 15.89 21.94 3.91
N PRO A 76 15.53 22.20 5.19
CA PRO A 76 16.16 21.52 6.33
C PRO A 76 16.06 19.99 6.37
N LEU A 77 15.10 19.41 5.65
CA LEU A 77 14.86 17.97 5.60
C LEU A 77 15.43 17.31 4.33
N GLU A 78 16.17 18.05 3.50
CA GLU A 78 16.70 17.58 2.21
C GLU A 78 17.55 16.31 2.40
N SER A 79 18.63 16.39 3.18
CA SER A 79 19.54 15.27 3.44
C SER A 79 18.84 14.07 4.08
N PHE A 80 17.88 14.31 4.98
CA PHE A 80 17.12 13.24 5.59
C PHE A 80 16.19 12.56 4.57
N CYS A 81 15.56 13.31 3.67
CA CYS A 81 14.76 12.73 2.58
C CYS A 81 15.64 11.92 1.62
N GLU A 82 16.86 12.36 1.32
CA GLU A 82 17.81 11.59 0.51
C GLU A 82 18.18 10.27 1.17
N GLU A 83 18.43 10.26 2.48
CA GLU A 83 18.71 9.03 3.24
C GLU A 83 17.52 8.05 3.16
N LEU A 84 16.30 8.54 3.41
CA LEU A 84 15.10 7.72 3.29
C LEU A 84 14.88 7.21 1.86
N CYS A 85 15.16 8.03 0.85
CA CYS A 85 15.11 7.65 -0.55
C CYS A 85 16.10 6.52 -0.90
N ASN A 86 17.28 6.50 -0.28
CA ASN A 86 18.23 5.40 -0.41
C ASN A 86 17.73 4.14 0.31
N ASP A 87 17.16 4.30 1.51
CA ASP A 87 16.62 3.21 2.32
C ASP A 87 15.39 2.52 1.70
N LEU A 88 14.71 3.16 0.74
CA LEU A 88 13.68 2.52 -0.09
C LEU A 88 14.20 1.27 -0.83
N PHE A 89 15.51 1.14 -1.03
CA PHE A 89 16.14 0.02 -1.73
C PHE A 89 16.96 -0.89 -0.81
N ASN A 90 16.81 -0.73 0.51
CA ASN A 90 17.49 -1.56 1.49
C ASN A 90 17.06 -3.04 1.37
N PRO A 91 17.96 -4.03 1.52
CA PRO A 91 17.59 -5.45 1.52
C PRO A 91 16.54 -5.82 2.57
N SER A 92 16.55 -5.14 3.73
CA SER A 92 15.61 -5.38 4.82
C SER A 92 14.28 -4.67 4.53
N TRP A 93 13.18 -5.43 4.48
CA TRP A 93 11.88 -4.88 4.14
C TRP A 93 11.35 -3.92 5.22
N GLU A 94 11.76 -4.11 6.47
CA GLU A 94 11.43 -3.26 7.60
C GLU A 94 11.99 -1.85 7.41
N ILE A 95 13.22 -1.75 6.89
CA ILE A 95 13.86 -0.46 6.58
C ILE A 95 13.14 0.20 5.40
N ARG A 96 12.85 -0.55 4.33
CA ARG A 96 12.07 -0.01 3.19
C ARG A 96 10.69 0.50 3.63
N HIS A 97 10.01 -0.25 4.48
CA HIS A 97 8.70 0.14 5.03
C HIS A 97 8.80 1.40 5.90
N GLY A 98 9.84 1.48 6.75
CA GLY A 98 10.16 2.67 7.55
C GLY A 98 10.44 3.89 6.68
N ALA A 99 11.24 3.74 5.63
CA ALA A 99 11.55 4.79 4.66
C ALA A 99 10.30 5.31 3.95
N GLY A 100 9.48 4.42 3.39
CA GLY A 100 8.21 4.81 2.76
C GLY A 100 7.26 5.53 3.73
N THR A 101 7.23 5.09 4.99
CA THR A 101 6.43 5.74 6.06
C THR A 101 6.97 7.14 6.38
N GLY A 102 8.28 7.28 6.56
CA GLY A 102 8.95 8.56 6.84
C GLY A 102 8.71 9.56 5.71
N LEU A 103 8.96 9.16 4.47
CA LEU A 103 8.71 10.00 3.29
C LEU A 103 7.25 10.44 3.22
N ARG A 104 6.28 9.53 3.46
CA ARG A 104 4.85 9.88 3.47
C ARG A 104 4.53 10.98 4.48
N GLU A 105 5.00 10.88 5.71
CA GLU A 105 4.70 11.87 6.76
C GLU A 105 5.41 13.22 6.53
N ILE A 106 6.63 13.19 5.98
CA ILE A 106 7.34 14.42 5.58
C ILE A 106 6.61 15.10 4.44
N LEU A 107 6.26 14.38 3.37
CA LEU A 107 5.52 14.94 2.24
C LEU A 107 4.17 15.52 2.65
N LYS A 108 3.51 14.90 3.63
CA LYS A 108 2.21 15.34 4.13
C LYS A 108 2.31 16.67 4.87
N SER A 109 3.37 16.86 5.65
CA SER A 109 3.56 18.02 6.53
C SER A 109 4.35 19.16 5.88
N GLN A 110 5.41 18.83 5.15
CA GLN A 110 6.42 19.78 4.65
C GLN A 110 6.70 19.60 3.14
N GLY A 111 5.96 18.75 2.44
CA GLY A 111 6.23 18.42 1.03
C GLY A 111 6.25 19.62 0.09
N ALA A 112 5.49 20.69 0.37
CA ALA A 112 5.49 21.90 -0.45
C ALA A 112 6.81 22.70 -0.41
N GLY A 113 7.71 22.38 0.54
CA GLY A 113 9.01 23.03 0.71
C GLY A 113 10.18 22.30 0.06
N GLY A 114 10.03 21.02 -0.29
CA GLY A 114 11.13 20.16 -0.73
C GLY A 114 11.87 20.68 -1.97
N GLY A 115 13.19 20.53 -2.00
CA GLY A 115 14.05 20.96 -3.11
C GLY A 115 14.22 22.48 -3.27
N LYS A 116 13.60 23.33 -2.45
CA LYS A 116 13.72 24.79 -2.58
C LYS A 116 15.00 25.31 -1.94
N LEU A 117 15.63 26.27 -2.63
CA LEU A 117 16.86 26.92 -2.15
C LEU A 117 16.64 28.39 -1.77
N VAL A 118 17.29 28.81 -0.69
CA VAL A 118 17.36 30.22 -0.26
C VAL A 118 18.02 31.06 -1.36
N GLY A 119 17.49 32.25 -1.62
CA GLY A 119 18.03 33.16 -2.64
C GLY A 119 17.55 32.90 -4.08
N SER A 120 16.82 31.82 -4.32
CA SER A 120 16.20 31.54 -5.62
C SER A 120 14.97 32.43 -5.89
N THR A 121 14.69 32.73 -7.15
CA THR A 121 13.42 33.36 -7.55
C THR A 121 12.24 32.39 -7.39
N ALA A 122 11.01 32.90 -7.37
CA ALA A 122 9.82 32.05 -7.26
C ALA A 122 9.70 31.02 -8.40
N GLU A 123 10.10 31.39 -9.62
CA GLU A 123 10.09 30.48 -10.77
C GLU A 123 11.16 29.38 -10.62
N GLN A 124 12.35 29.74 -10.14
CA GLN A 124 13.42 28.78 -9.85
C GLN A 124 13.02 27.81 -8.74
N MET A 125 12.46 28.31 -7.64
CA MET A 125 11.97 27.48 -6.54
C MET A 125 10.88 26.50 -6.99
N LEU A 126 9.97 26.93 -7.87
CA LEU A 126 8.95 26.04 -8.40
C LEU A 126 9.56 24.93 -9.26
N ARG A 127 10.53 25.29 -10.12
CA ARG A 127 11.23 24.31 -10.97
C ARG A 127 12.02 23.30 -10.15
N GLN A 128 12.84 23.77 -9.22
CA GLN A 128 13.62 22.93 -8.31
C GLN A 128 12.71 21.99 -7.51
N HIS A 129 11.58 22.53 -7.02
CA HIS A 129 10.60 21.73 -6.30
C HIS A 129 9.98 20.62 -7.17
N GLN A 130 9.68 20.90 -8.44
CA GLN A 130 9.19 19.89 -9.38
C GLN A 130 10.25 18.83 -9.70
N GLU A 131 11.51 19.24 -9.92
CA GLU A 131 12.62 18.30 -10.16
C GLU A 131 12.81 17.36 -8.95
N TRP A 132 12.77 17.92 -7.74
CA TRP A 132 12.90 17.16 -6.49
C TRP A 132 11.77 16.15 -6.28
N ILE A 133 10.51 16.57 -6.44
CA ILE A 133 9.37 15.67 -6.22
C ILE A 133 9.29 14.59 -7.31
N GLU A 134 9.65 14.90 -8.56
CA GLU A 134 9.74 13.94 -9.65
C GLU A 134 10.78 12.86 -9.36
N ASP A 135 11.96 13.25 -8.87
CA ASP A 135 13.05 12.36 -8.48
C ASP A 135 12.64 11.37 -7.37
N LEU A 136 11.96 11.89 -6.33
CA LEU A 136 11.40 11.09 -5.24
C LEU A 136 10.35 10.10 -5.77
N VAL A 137 9.42 10.58 -6.60
CA VAL A 137 8.34 9.76 -7.15
C VAL A 137 8.86 8.66 -8.07
N ILE A 138 9.90 8.92 -8.87
CA ILE A 138 10.56 7.90 -9.69
C ILE A 138 11.12 6.78 -8.81
N ARG A 139 11.72 7.09 -7.65
CA ARG A 139 12.18 6.06 -6.70
C ARG A 139 11.03 5.24 -6.14
N LEU A 140 9.90 5.86 -5.80
CA LEU A 140 8.70 5.14 -5.37
C LEU A 140 8.17 4.20 -6.47
N LEU A 141 8.18 4.64 -7.73
CA LEU A 141 7.81 3.79 -8.86
C LEU A 141 8.78 2.60 -9.05
N CYS A 142 10.08 2.82 -8.82
CA CYS A 142 11.06 1.73 -8.81
C CYS A 142 10.74 0.69 -7.72
N VAL A 143 10.25 1.10 -6.55
CA VAL A 143 9.79 0.16 -5.52
C VAL A 143 8.65 -0.71 -6.04
N PHE A 144 7.69 -0.16 -6.79
CA PHE A 144 6.61 -0.98 -7.38
C PHE A 144 7.13 -2.00 -8.38
N ALA A 145 8.12 -1.60 -9.18
CA ALA A 145 8.73 -2.48 -10.18
C ALA A 145 9.60 -3.58 -9.55
N LEU A 146 10.27 -3.31 -8.43
CA LEU A 146 11.32 -4.16 -7.87
C LEU A 146 10.93 -4.94 -6.62
N ASP A 147 10.04 -4.42 -5.77
CA ASP A 147 9.69 -5.09 -4.52
C ASP A 147 8.88 -6.36 -4.79
N ARG A 148 9.33 -7.46 -4.19
CA ARG A 148 8.71 -8.80 -4.28
C ARG A 148 8.31 -9.32 -2.90
N PHE A 149 8.33 -8.46 -1.88
CA PHE A 149 7.95 -8.88 -0.54
C PHE A 149 6.43 -8.97 -0.46
N GLY A 150 5.96 -10.09 0.07
CA GLY A 150 4.55 -10.33 0.41
C GLY A 150 4.52 -11.13 1.71
N ASP A 151 3.81 -10.63 2.70
CA ASP A 151 3.55 -11.34 3.94
C ASP A 151 2.26 -12.15 3.80
N PHE A 152 2.36 -13.46 4.02
CA PHE A 152 1.29 -14.44 3.86
C PHE A 152 0.85 -15.03 5.21
N VAL A 153 1.15 -14.35 6.33
CA VAL A 153 0.78 -14.81 7.67
C VAL A 153 -0.75 -14.75 7.89
N SER A 154 -1.48 -13.93 7.11
CA SER A 154 -2.95 -13.90 7.01
C SER A 154 -3.46 -14.49 5.68
N ASP A 155 -4.78 -14.72 5.58
CA ASP A 155 -5.43 -15.13 4.32
C ASP A 155 -5.29 -14.04 3.22
N GLU A 156 -5.00 -12.79 3.60
CA GLU A 156 -4.61 -11.69 2.71
C GLU A 156 -3.08 -11.62 2.57
N VAL A 157 -2.58 -11.40 1.35
CA VAL A 157 -1.16 -11.05 1.13
C VAL A 157 -0.99 -9.59 1.46
N VAL A 158 -0.34 -9.31 2.58
CA VAL A 158 0.03 -7.93 2.89
C VAL A 158 1.32 -7.63 2.13
N ALA A 159 1.26 -6.67 1.21
CA ALA A 159 2.43 -6.11 0.54
C ALA A 159 2.81 -4.79 1.23
N PRO A 160 3.34 -4.80 2.47
CA PRO A 160 3.40 -3.61 3.32
C PRO A 160 4.24 -2.50 2.69
N VAL A 161 5.35 -2.87 2.03
CA VAL A 161 6.23 -1.89 1.37
C VAL A 161 5.53 -1.24 0.18
N ARG A 162 4.89 -2.02 -0.71
CA ARG A 162 4.19 -1.49 -1.88
C ARG A 162 3.00 -0.62 -1.49
N GLU A 163 2.20 -1.05 -0.51
CA GLU A 163 1.05 -0.27 0.01
C GLU A 163 1.52 1.06 0.59
N THR A 164 2.52 1.04 1.48
CA THR A 164 3.06 2.24 2.12
C THR A 164 3.70 3.20 1.12
N CYS A 165 4.48 2.69 0.15
CA CYS A 165 5.07 3.52 -0.90
C CYS A 165 4.01 4.10 -1.86
N ALA A 166 2.91 3.39 -2.09
CA ALA A 166 1.80 3.91 -2.89
C ALA A 166 1.01 5.01 -2.16
N GLN A 167 0.88 4.92 -0.83
CA GLN A 167 0.37 6.02 -0.03
C GLN A 167 1.31 7.23 -0.08
N ALA A 168 2.62 7.02 0.04
CA ALA A 168 3.62 8.08 -0.10
C ALA A 168 3.52 8.76 -1.47
N LEU A 169 3.41 7.97 -2.54
CA LEU A 169 3.18 8.45 -3.91
C LEU A 169 1.91 9.31 -3.96
N GLY A 170 0.78 8.82 -3.42
CA GLY A 170 -0.45 9.59 -3.36
C GLY A 170 -0.27 10.97 -2.74
N VAL A 171 0.44 11.05 -1.61
CA VAL A 171 0.74 12.34 -0.96
C VAL A 171 1.65 13.22 -1.83
N ALA A 172 2.67 12.64 -2.47
CA ALA A 172 3.57 13.34 -3.38
C ALA A 172 2.84 13.97 -4.57
N LEU A 173 1.86 13.26 -5.17
CA LEU A 173 1.12 13.74 -6.35
C LEU A 173 0.35 15.05 -6.12
N ARG A 174 0.05 15.42 -4.86
CA ARG A 174 -0.57 16.73 -4.51
C ARG A 174 0.35 17.92 -4.80
N HIS A 175 1.66 17.68 -4.76
CA HIS A 175 2.68 18.69 -4.93
C HIS A 175 3.24 18.71 -6.37
N MET A 176 2.76 17.81 -7.23
CA MET A 176 3.17 17.71 -8.63
C MET A 176 2.26 18.51 -9.56
N SER A 177 2.86 19.04 -10.62
CA SER A 177 2.14 19.59 -11.77
C SER A 177 1.26 18.54 -12.46
N GLU A 178 0.24 19.00 -13.19
CA GLU A 178 -0.66 18.11 -13.95
C GLU A 178 0.10 17.28 -14.99
N THR A 179 1.08 17.90 -15.67
CA THR A 179 1.98 17.23 -16.61
C THR A 179 2.76 16.11 -15.93
N GLY A 180 3.35 16.40 -14.76
CA GLY A 180 4.08 15.40 -13.96
C GLY A 180 3.18 14.22 -13.60
N VAL A 181 1.99 14.47 -13.04
CA VAL A 181 1.01 13.40 -12.73
C VAL A 181 0.64 12.59 -13.97
N SER A 182 0.45 13.24 -15.12
CA SER A 182 0.16 12.54 -16.38
C SER A 182 1.28 11.57 -16.78
N MET A 183 2.56 11.98 -16.64
CA MET A 183 3.72 11.13 -16.92
C MET A 183 3.82 9.96 -15.93
N ILE A 184 3.53 10.19 -14.64
CA ILE A 184 3.47 9.11 -13.65
C ILE A 184 2.43 8.06 -14.05
N VAL A 185 1.25 8.50 -14.49
CA VAL A 185 0.20 7.59 -14.95
C VAL A 185 0.65 6.78 -16.19
N ASP A 186 1.44 7.34 -17.11
CA ASP A 186 2.02 6.55 -18.22
C ASP A 186 2.92 5.43 -17.72
N VAL A 187 3.75 5.71 -16.70
CA VAL A 187 4.62 4.68 -16.12
C VAL A 187 3.79 3.62 -15.40
N LEU A 188 2.81 4.02 -14.60
CA LEU A 188 1.91 3.08 -13.91
C LEU A 188 1.18 2.16 -14.91
N LEU A 189 0.67 2.70 -16.02
CA LEU A 189 0.03 1.91 -17.07
C LEU A 189 1.00 0.94 -17.77
N LYS A 190 2.30 1.24 -17.83
CA LYS A 190 3.32 0.29 -18.30
C LYS A 190 3.53 -0.85 -17.32
N LEU A 191 3.56 -0.56 -16.01
CA LEU A 191 3.69 -1.60 -14.97
C LEU A 191 2.56 -2.64 -15.05
N LEU A 192 1.36 -2.22 -15.44
CA LEU A 192 0.21 -3.13 -15.59
C LEU A 192 0.34 -4.14 -16.74
N LYS A 193 1.29 -3.94 -17.66
CA LYS A 193 1.52 -4.84 -18.79
C LYS A 193 2.55 -5.94 -18.50
N GLU A 194 3.14 -5.92 -17.31
CA GLU A 194 4.16 -6.89 -16.92
C GLU A 194 3.54 -8.22 -16.45
N ASP A 195 4.25 -9.33 -16.70
CA ASP A 195 3.78 -10.68 -16.35
C ASP A 195 3.71 -10.90 -14.82
N GLN A 196 4.53 -10.18 -14.06
CA GLN A 196 4.62 -10.34 -12.61
C GLN A 196 3.45 -9.63 -11.92
N TRP A 197 2.65 -10.38 -11.17
CA TRP A 197 1.48 -9.85 -10.47
C TRP A 197 1.87 -8.76 -9.46
N GLU A 198 3.05 -8.86 -8.82
CA GLU A 198 3.54 -7.86 -7.86
C GLU A 198 3.69 -6.48 -8.51
N VAL A 199 4.12 -6.46 -9.78
CA VAL A 199 4.33 -5.24 -10.55
C VAL A 199 3.00 -4.64 -10.99
N ARG A 200 2.07 -5.48 -11.46
CA ARG A 200 0.70 -5.05 -11.80
C ARG A 200 -0.03 -4.51 -10.56
N HIS A 201 0.07 -5.22 -9.45
CA HIS A 201 -0.45 -4.80 -8.15
C HIS A 201 0.12 -3.43 -7.73
N GLY A 202 1.43 -3.24 -7.82
CA GLY A 202 2.08 -1.95 -7.54
C GLY A 202 1.60 -0.81 -8.45
N GLY A 203 1.46 -1.07 -9.75
CA GLY A 203 0.90 -0.13 -10.71
C GLY A 203 -0.54 0.29 -10.36
N LEU A 204 -1.40 -0.67 -10.01
CA LEU A 204 -2.79 -0.41 -9.66
C LEU A 204 -2.91 0.33 -8.32
N LEU A 205 -2.04 0.06 -7.35
CA LEU A 205 -1.95 0.84 -6.13
C LEU A 205 -1.63 2.30 -6.42
N GLY A 206 -0.64 2.57 -7.29
CA GLY A 206 -0.33 3.92 -7.71
C GLY A 206 -1.53 4.64 -8.35
N ILE A 207 -2.27 3.95 -9.23
CA ILE A 207 -3.49 4.49 -9.86
C ILE A 207 -4.58 4.77 -8.82
N LYS A 208 -4.83 3.84 -7.89
CA LYS A 208 -5.79 3.98 -6.79
C LYS A 208 -5.54 5.28 -6.02
N TYR A 209 -4.28 5.51 -5.61
CA TYR A 209 -3.95 6.70 -4.84
C TYR A 209 -3.92 7.98 -5.69
N ALA A 210 -3.55 7.91 -6.97
CA ALA A 210 -3.67 9.04 -7.89
C ALA A 210 -5.14 9.51 -8.01
N LEU A 211 -6.08 8.58 -8.22
CA LEU A 211 -7.51 8.87 -8.31
C LEU A 211 -8.10 9.37 -6.98
N ALA A 212 -7.65 8.80 -5.84
CA ALA A 212 -8.13 9.22 -4.53
C ALA A 212 -7.71 10.66 -4.18
N VAL A 213 -6.52 11.08 -4.62
CA VAL A 213 -5.90 12.34 -4.21
C VAL A 213 -6.11 13.46 -5.23
N ARG A 214 -5.88 13.22 -6.52
CA ARG A 214 -6.01 14.22 -7.59
C ARG A 214 -7.43 14.30 -8.13
N LYS A 215 -8.37 14.61 -7.23
CA LYS A 215 -9.79 14.76 -7.54
C LYS A 215 -10.06 15.84 -8.61
N ASP A 216 -9.19 16.84 -8.65
CA ASP A 216 -9.15 17.91 -9.65
C ASP A 216 -8.92 17.39 -11.08
N LEU A 217 -8.23 16.25 -11.24
CA LEU A 217 -7.88 15.69 -12.54
C LEU A 217 -8.74 14.49 -12.97
N ILE A 218 -9.80 14.14 -12.23
CA ILE A 218 -10.61 12.93 -12.50
C ILE A 218 -11.17 12.90 -13.91
N SER A 219 -11.61 14.04 -14.43
CA SER A 219 -12.15 14.19 -15.79
C SER A 219 -11.16 13.77 -16.89
N VAL A 220 -9.85 13.85 -16.61
CA VAL A 220 -8.78 13.48 -17.53
C VAL A 220 -8.22 12.10 -17.18
N LEU A 221 -7.99 11.82 -15.90
CA LEU A 221 -7.34 10.59 -15.44
C LEU A 221 -8.26 9.38 -15.58
N LEU A 222 -9.53 9.48 -15.17
CA LEU A 222 -10.44 8.33 -15.09
C LEU A 222 -10.64 7.67 -16.47
N PRO A 223 -11.00 8.40 -17.55
CA PRO A 223 -11.13 7.77 -18.88
C PRO A 223 -9.85 7.08 -19.36
N ARG A 224 -8.69 7.60 -18.96
CA ARG A 224 -7.38 7.10 -19.38
C ARG A 224 -6.99 5.79 -18.69
N VAL A 225 -7.34 5.63 -17.42
CA VAL A 225 -6.97 4.45 -16.62
C VAL A 225 -8.06 3.39 -16.55
N LEU A 226 -9.30 3.72 -16.92
CA LEU A 226 -10.46 2.83 -16.73
C LEU A 226 -10.29 1.48 -17.42
N THR A 227 -9.80 1.45 -18.67
CA THR A 227 -9.56 0.19 -19.38
C THR A 227 -8.62 -0.71 -18.59
N ALA A 228 -7.49 -0.17 -18.11
CA ALA A 228 -6.51 -0.95 -17.38
C ALA A 228 -7.00 -1.40 -15.99
N ILE A 229 -7.82 -0.58 -15.32
CA ILE A 229 -8.48 -1.02 -14.07
C ILE A 229 -9.47 -2.16 -14.35
N THR A 230 -10.21 -2.08 -15.45
CA THR A 230 -11.22 -3.09 -15.81
C THR A 230 -10.57 -4.41 -16.25
N GLU A 231 -9.40 -4.35 -16.89
CA GLU A 231 -8.53 -5.51 -17.09
C GLU A 231 -8.05 -6.08 -15.75
N GLY A 232 -7.65 -5.21 -14.81
CA GLY A 232 -7.25 -5.60 -13.45
C GLY A 232 -8.36 -6.29 -12.64
N LEU A 233 -9.64 -5.94 -12.86
CA LEU A 233 -10.79 -6.65 -12.26
C LEU A 233 -10.91 -8.11 -12.73
N GLN A 234 -10.34 -8.42 -13.88
CA GLN A 234 -10.33 -9.75 -14.49
C GLN A 234 -8.96 -10.44 -14.37
N ASP A 235 -8.06 -9.90 -13.53
CA ASP A 235 -6.72 -10.47 -13.35
C ASP A 235 -6.80 -11.89 -12.75
N LEU A 236 -5.79 -12.70 -13.06
CA LEU A 236 -5.65 -14.04 -12.53
C LEU A 236 -5.32 -14.04 -11.03
N ASP A 237 -4.65 -12.99 -10.56
CA ASP A 237 -4.25 -12.82 -9.17
C ASP A 237 -5.31 -12.06 -8.37
N ASP A 238 -5.65 -12.59 -7.20
CA ASP A 238 -6.75 -12.06 -6.38
C ASP A 238 -6.42 -10.69 -5.78
N ASP A 239 -5.17 -10.47 -5.37
CA ASP A 239 -4.76 -9.19 -4.77
C ASP A 239 -4.78 -8.08 -5.83
N VAL A 240 -4.46 -8.41 -7.08
CA VAL A 240 -4.60 -7.47 -8.21
C VAL A 240 -6.06 -7.09 -8.43
N ARG A 241 -6.99 -8.06 -8.42
CA ARG A 241 -8.44 -7.79 -8.51
C ARG A 241 -8.93 -6.93 -7.35
N ALA A 242 -8.46 -7.21 -6.12
CA ALA A 242 -8.81 -6.45 -4.92
C ALA A 242 -8.44 -4.98 -5.06
N VAL A 243 -7.22 -4.69 -5.51
CA VAL A 243 -6.75 -3.31 -5.70
C VAL A 243 -7.46 -2.64 -6.88
N ALA A 244 -7.72 -3.35 -7.98
CA ALA A 244 -8.47 -2.81 -9.11
C ALA A 244 -9.88 -2.36 -8.69
N ALA A 245 -10.60 -3.17 -7.92
CA ALA A 245 -11.90 -2.80 -7.37
C ALA A 245 -11.76 -1.59 -6.42
N SER A 246 -10.78 -1.62 -5.53
CA SER A 246 -10.50 -0.50 -4.61
C SER A 246 -10.16 0.82 -5.32
N ALA A 247 -9.55 0.77 -6.50
CA ALA A 247 -9.16 1.96 -7.26
C ALA A 247 -10.37 2.77 -7.76
N LEU A 248 -11.52 2.11 -8.02
CA LEU A 248 -12.74 2.77 -8.49
C LEU A 248 -13.61 3.34 -7.37
N ILE A 249 -13.50 2.82 -6.15
CA ILE A 249 -14.28 3.26 -4.97
C ILE A 249 -14.30 4.79 -4.80
N PRO A 250 -13.16 5.51 -4.78
CA PRO A 250 -13.17 6.95 -4.54
C PRO A 250 -13.77 7.77 -5.70
N VAL A 251 -13.99 7.15 -6.88
CA VAL A 251 -14.38 7.82 -8.12
C VAL A 251 -15.68 7.28 -8.72
N VAL A 252 -16.47 6.50 -7.95
CA VAL A 252 -17.74 5.92 -8.41
C VAL A 252 -18.68 6.99 -8.98
N GLU A 253 -18.78 8.15 -8.32
CA GLU A 253 -19.60 9.26 -8.82
C GLU A 253 -19.13 9.74 -10.20
N GLY A 254 -17.82 9.98 -10.35
CA GLY A 254 -17.21 10.39 -11.61
C GLY A 254 -17.42 9.35 -12.72
N LEU A 255 -17.29 8.05 -12.39
CA LEU A 255 -17.54 6.95 -13.31
C LEU A 255 -18.99 6.95 -13.82
N VAL A 256 -19.97 7.05 -12.91
CA VAL A 256 -21.40 7.05 -13.28
C VAL A 256 -21.80 8.29 -14.07
N GLN A 257 -21.21 9.45 -13.78
CA GLN A 257 -21.53 10.71 -14.45
C GLN A 257 -20.84 10.87 -15.81
N GLN A 258 -19.56 10.51 -15.90
CA GLN A 258 -18.72 10.80 -17.07
C GLN A 258 -18.66 9.62 -18.05
N LEU A 259 -18.74 8.38 -17.56
CA LEU A 259 -18.58 7.16 -18.35
C LEU A 259 -19.74 6.17 -18.12
N PRO A 260 -21.01 6.61 -18.24
CA PRO A 260 -22.17 5.78 -17.92
C PRO A 260 -22.28 4.51 -18.77
N ASN A 261 -21.69 4.50 -19.97
CA ASN A 261 -21.72 3.36 -20.90
C ASN A 261 -20.79 2.21 -20.46
N GLU A 262 -19.77 2.51 -19.65
CA GLU A 262 -18.81 1.50 -19.15
C GLU A 262 -19.34 0.81 -17.88
N VAL A 263 -20.24 1.47 -17.16
CA VAL A 263 -20.78 0.98 -15.88
C VAL A 263 -21.44 -0.41 -15.97
N PRO A 264 -22.30 -0.72 -16.98
CA PRO A 264 -22.91 -2.04 -17.09
C PRO A 264 -21.87 -3.16 -17.24
N PHE A 265 -20.80 -2.91 -18.00
CA PHE A 265 -19.72 -3.89 -18.18
C PHE A 265 -19.01 -4.16 -16.85
N ILE A 266 -18.61 -3.09 -16.14
CA ILE A 266 -17.95 -3.19 -14.83
C ILE A 266 -18.84 -3.93 -13.82
N VAL A 267 -20.14 -3.62 -13.77
CA VAL A 267 -21.08 -4.31 -12.87
C VAL A 267 -21.17 -5.80 -13.18
N ASN A 268 -21.23 -6.19 -14.46
CA ASN A 268 -21.24 -7.61 -14.83
C ASN A 268 -19.92 -8.29 -14.45
N THR A 269 -18.77 -7.65 -14.72
CA THR A 269 -17.46 -8.17 -14.31
C THR A 269 -17.37 -8.41 -12.80
N LEU A 270 -17.91 -7.50 -11.98
CA LEU A 270 -17.93 -7.67 -10.52
C LEU A 270 -18.85 -8.81 -10.08
N TRP A 271 -20.00 -8.99 -10.73
CA TRP A 271 -20.88 -10.13 -10.46
C TRP A 271 -20.23 -11.46 -10.86
N ASP A 272 -19.64 -11.54 -12.04
CA ASP A 272 -18.94 -12.73 -12.54
C ASP A 272 -17.78 -13.09 -11.60
N ALA A 273 -17.01 -12.09 -11.16
CA ALA A 273 -15.97 -12.30 -10.16
C ALA A 273 -16.54 -12.92 -8.87
N LEU A 274 -17.66 -12.41 -8.33
CA LEU A 274 -18.27 -12.97 -7.12
C LEU A 274 -18.78 -14.42 -7.28
N LEU A 275 -19.09 -14.88 -8.50
CA LEU A 275 -19.49 -16.27 -8.74
C LEU A 275 -18.32 -17.25 -8.66
N ASP A 276 -17.11 -16.77 -9.00
CA ASP A 276 -15.89 -17.56 -9.07
C ASP A 276 -15.04 -17.49 -7.78
N LEU A 277 -15.36 -16.58 -6.86
CA LEU A 277 -14.64 -16.39 -5.61
C LEU A 277 -15.13 -17.35 -4.51
N ASP A 278 -14.20 -18.06 -3.87
CA ASP A 278 -14.45 -18.73 -2.59
C ASP A 278 -14.68 -17.66 -1.50
N ASP A 279 -15.56 -17.91 -0.51
CA ASP A 279 -16.03 -16.98 0.54
C ASP A 279 -14.93 -16.28 1.41
N LEU A 280 -13.64 -16.51 1.15
CA LEU A 280 -12.50 -16.14 1.99
C LEU A 280 -11.37 -15.38 1.26
N THR A 281 -11.58 -14.87 0.04
CA THR A 281 -10.52 -14.16 -0.70
C THR A 281 -10.42 -12.66 -0.36
N SER A 282 -9.22 -12.07 -0.47
CA SER A 282 -8.95 -10.66 -0.17
C SER A 282 -9.74 -9.70 -1.07
N SER A 283 -10.02 -10.11 -2.32
CA SER A 283 -10.78 -9.33 -3.29
C SER A 283 -12.27 -9.22 -2.99
N THR A 284 -12.86 -10.19 -2.29
CA THR A 284 -14.32 -10.26 -2.05
C THR A 284 -14.83 -8.99 -1.37
N ASN A 285 -14.11 -8.49 -0.37
CA ASN A 285 -14.50 -7.25 0.33
C ASN A 285 -14.48 -6.03 -0.60
N SER A 286 -13.39 -5.86 -1.36
CA SER A 286 -13.24 -4.71 -2.28
C SER A 286 -14.28 -4.74 -3.41
N ILE A 287 -14.54 -5.92 -3.97
CA ILE A 287 -15.53 -6.15 -5.03
C ILE A 287 -16.94 -5.89 -4.52
N MET A 288 -17.32 -6.46 -3.37
CA MET A 288 -18.63 -6.22 -2.76
C MET A 288 -18.82 -4.74 -2.42
N THR A 289 -17.79 -4.07 -1.91
CA THR A 289 -17.86 -2.64 -1.59
C THR A 289 -18.11 -1.82 -2.85
N LEU A 290 -17.33 -2.02 -3.91
CA LEU A 290 -17.51 -1.31 -5.18
C LEU A 290 -18.89 -1.57 -5.79
N LEU A 291 -19.32 -2.84 -5.83
CA LEU A 291 -20.63 -3.23 -6.35
C LEU A 291 -21.77 -2.58 -5.55
N SER A 292 -21.66 -2.57 -4.21
CA SER A 292 -22.64 -1.95 -3.34
C SER A 292 -22.79 -0.45 -3.63
N LEU A 293 -21.67 0.26 -3.84
CA LEU A 293 -21.65 1.69 -4.15
C LEU A 293 -22.27 1.97 -5.52
N LEU A 294 -21.90 1.20 -6.55
CA LEU A 294 -22.47 1.35 -7.89
C LEU A 294 -23.99 1.14 -7.87
N LEU A 295 -24.48 0.16 -7.12
CA LEU A 295 -25.91 -0.14 -6.99
C LEU A 295 -26.69 0.89 -6.16
N THR A 296 -26.05 1.85 -5.50
CA THR A 296 -26.77 3.00 -4.91
C THR A 296 -27.38 3.92 -5.96
N TYR A 297 -26.85 3.92 -7.20
CA TYR A 297 -27.31 4.78 -8.28
C TYR A 297 -28.51 4.17 -9.03
N PRO A 298 -29.67 4.85 -9.10
CA PRO A 298 -30.87 4.30 -9.74
C PRO A 298 -30.68 3.87 -11.20
N ARG A 299 -29.86 4.60 -11.96
CA ARG A 299 -29.54 4.29 -13.36
C ARG A 299 -28.81 2.95 -13.51
N VAL A 300 -27.98 2.59 -12.52
CA VAL A 300 -27.20 1.35 -12.51
C VAL A 300 -28.08 0.16 -12.11
N ARG A 301 -29.02 0.35 -11.16
CA ARG A 301 -29.96 -0.71 -10.75
C ARG A 301 -30.80 -1.29 -11.89
N LEU A 302 -31.05 -0.49 -12.92
CA LEU A 302 -31.82 -0.89 -14.09
C LEU A 302 -31.02 -1.76 -15.08
N CYS A 303 -29.69 -1.79 -14.96
CA CYS A 303 -28.80 -2.59 -15.80
C CYS A 303 -28.75 -4.07 -15.39
N ARG A 304 -29.80 -4.60 -14.74
CA ARG A 304 -29.83 -5.97 -14.22
C ARG A 304 -29.45 -7.00 -15.30
N VAL A 305 -28.55 -7.89 -14.89
CA VAL A 305 -28.12 -9.14 -15.54
C VAL A 305 -29.31 -9.82 -16.24
N PRO A 306 -29.18 -10.27 -17.52
CA PRO A 306 -30.16 -11.16 -18.11
C PRO A 306 -30.29 -12.38 -17.22
N ALA A 307 -31.51 -12.70 -16.76
CA ALA A 307 -31.75 -13.93 -16.04
C ALA A 307 -31.19 -15.09 -16.87
N GLY A 308 -30.23 -15.83 -16.30
CA GLY A 308 -29.57 -16.94 -16.97
C GLY A 308 -30.61 -17.90 -17.58
N SER A 309 -30.41 -18.21 -18.86
CA SER A 309 -31.04 -19.31 -19.59
C SER A 309 -30.11 -20.51 -19.58
#